data_AF-A0A060S725-F1
#
_entry.id   AF-A0A060S725-F1
#
_cell.length_a   1.000
_cell.length_b   1.000
_cell.length_c   1.000
_cell.angle_alpha   90.00
_cell.angle_beta   90.00
_cell.angle_gamma   90.00
#
_symmetry.space_group_name_H-M   'P 1'
#
loop_
_entity.id
_entity.type
_entity.pdbx_description
1 polymer ?
#
loop_
_entity_poly.entity_id
_entity_poly.type
_entity_poly.pdbx_seq_one_letter_code
_entity_poly.pdbx_strand_id
1 'polypeptide(L)'
;MLAAPLLAVILAASSAFAFPRARESAQDICQSSAGDNAVATYGPFTLAAVNKTLGIQSNNSEPLQLSPSVTNSTLGQWRSLATNKTYPLVEFPAFALNDGGLIGVNNASTGIGAQADDPKETYPFTFEVLHTTLNPAPVFCGIVGTSAEGNGPAILAIHGDTENFAICHSEYNTNGTSTPLDIVVYRPRAINHNLYNFRSCYSVYLQLVPTAAGSTPVGP
;
A
#
# COMPACT_ATOMS: atom_id res chain seq x y z
N MET A 1 -40.05 55.73 59.97
CA MET A 1 -38.67 55.74 59.45
C MET A 1 -38.20 54.29 59.52
N LEU A 2 -38.25 53.49 58.44
CA LEU A 2 -37.21 53.33 57.39
C LEU A 2 -35.84 53.02 58.05
N ALA A 3 -35.07 51.96 57.78
CA ALA A 3 -34.97 50.99 56.68
C ALA A 3 -34.11 49.77 57.16
N ALA A 4 -34.43 48.53 56.79
CA ALA A 4 -33.79 47.68 55.77
C ALA A 4 -32.49 46.91 56.18
N PRO A 5 -32.42 45.58 55.94
CA PRO A 5 -31.30 44.68 56.33
C PRO A 5 -30.27 44.49 55.20
N LEU A 6 -29.00 44.20 55.51
CA LEU A 6 -27.93 44.03 54.50
C LEU A 6 -27.38 42.59 54.44
N LEU A 7 -27.68 41.98 53.29
CA LEU A 7 -26.96 40.98 52.48
C LEU A 7 -26.20 39.82 53.14
N ALA A 8 -26.74 38.62 52.93
CA ALA A 8 -25.98 37.36 52.91
C ALA A 8 -25.33 37.16 51.53
N VAL A 9 -24.02 36.93 51.50
CA VAL A 9 -23.26 36.58 50.29
C VAL A 9 -23.20 35.06 50.19
N ILE A 10 -23.84 34.49 49.17
CA ILE A 10 -23.75 33.05 48.85
C ILE A 10 -22.67 32.89 47.77
N LEU A 11 -21.53 32.30 48.12
CA LEU A 11 -20.54 31.85 47.14
C LEU A 11 -20.99 30.52 46.54
N ALA A 12 -21.44 30.54 45.28
CA ALA A 12 -21.59 29.34 44.48
C ALA A 12 -20.22 28.96 43.87
N ALA A 13 -19.61 27.90 44.38
CA ALA A 13 -18.42 27.30 43.80
C ALA A 13 -18.81 26.46 42.58
N SER A 14 -18.63 26.99 41.38
CA SER A 14 -18.77 26.27 40.13
C SER A 14 -17.55 25.35 39.94
N SER A 15 -17.68 24.09 40.34
CA SER A 15 -16.72 23.04 39.97
C SER A 15 -16.81 22.77 38.47
N ALA A 16 -15.93 23.41 37.70
CA ALA A 16 -15.74 23.10 36.29
C ALA A 16 -15.10 21.70 36.18
N PHE A 17 -15.90 20.72 35.78
CA PHE A 17 -15.39 19.42 35.35
C PHE A 17 -14.66 19.62 34.01
N ALA A 18 -13.33 19.70 34.08
CA ALA A 18 -12.49 19.62 32.89
C ALA A 18 -12.55 18.18 32.38
N PHE A 19 -13.38 17.94 31.37
CA PHE A 19 -13.33 16.69 30.63
C PHE A 19 -11.95 16.58 29.96
N PRO A 20 -11.25 15.45 30.06
CA PRO A 20 -10.03 15.24 29.30
C PRO A 20 -10.36 15.48 27.82
N ARG A 21 -9.65 16.42 27.19
CA ARG A 21 -9.68 16.57 25.73
C ARG A 21 -9.39 15.20 25.15
N ALA A 22 -10.28 14.74 24.25
CA ALA A 22 -10.03 13.59 23.42
C ALA A 22 -8.58 13.70 22.92
N ARG A 23 -7.78 12.63 23.14
CA ARG A 23 -6.50 12.49 22.45
C ARG A 23 -6.80 12.76 20.98
N GLU A 24 -6.13 13.75 20.39
CA GLU A 24 -5.92 13.75 18.94
C GLU A 24 -5.39 12.35 18.63
N SER A 25 -6.24 11.51 18.03
CA SER A 25 -5.74 10.33 17.32
C SER A 25 -4.73 10.89 16.37
N ALA A 26 -3.45 10.51 16.51
CA ALA A 26 -2.44 10.88 15.54
C ALA A 26 -3.02 10.50 14.17
N GLN A 27 -3.30 11.50 13.35
CA GLN A 27 -3.97 11.29 12.07
C GLN A 27 -3.04 10.41 11.25
N ASP A 28 -3.56 9.30 10.75
CA ASP A 28 -2.78 8.36 9.94
C ASP A 28 -2.23 9.13 8.72
N ILE A 29 -0.94 8.96 8.41
CA ILE A 29 -0.30 9.61 7.25
C ILE A 29 -1.09 9.38 5.96
N CYS A 30 -1.74 8.22 5.85
CA CYS A 30 -2.58 7.86 4.74
C CYS A 30 -3.93 8.58 4.72
N GLN A 31 -4.51 8.92 5.87
CA GLN A 31 -5.80 9.64 5.90
C GLN A 31 -5.69 11.03 5.26
N SER A 32 -4.55 11.69 5.43
CA SER A 32 -4.31 13.03 4.87
C SER A 32 -4.14 13.04 3.34
N SER A 33 -3.72 11.92 2.74
CA SER A 33 -3.35 11.83 1.32
C SER A 33 -4.34 11.01 0.49
N ALA A 34 -4.98 10.01 1.10
CA ALA A 34 -5.82 9.01 0.44
C ALA A 34 -7.27 8.98 0.98
N GLY A 35 -7.58 9.77 2.01
CA GLY A 35 -8.93 9.90 2.58
C GLY A 35 -9.17 9.05 3.85
N ASP A 36 -10.31 9.27 4.51
CA ASP A 36 -10.58 8.78 5.87
C ASP A 36 -10.54 7.24 6.02
N ASN A 37 -10.77 6.50 4.94
CA ASN A 37 -10.74 5.03 4.89
C ASN A 37 -9.37 4.45 4.52
N ALA A 38 -8.34 5.30 4.42
CA ALA A 38 -6.98 4.87 4.14
C ALA A 38 -6.22 4.51 5.42
N VAL A 39 -5.42 3.46 5.35
CA VAL A 39 -4.60 2.93 6.46
C VAL A 39 -3.14 2.81 6.03
N ALA A 40 -2.23 3.22 6.92
CA ALA A 40 -0.78 3.07 6.75
C ALA A 40 -0.25 1.72 7.20
N THR A 41 -1.01 0.99 8.02
CA THR A 41 -0.61 -0.32 8.54
C THR A 41 -1.69 -1.35 8.27
N TYR A 42 -1.35 -2.42 7.55
CA TYR A 42 -2.28 -3.44 7.07
C TYR A 42 -1.55 -4.73 6.67
N GLY A 43 -2.19 -5.88 6.87
CA GLY A 43 -1.67 -7.18 6.44
C GLY A 43 -1.57 -8.20 7.58
N PRO A 44 -1.05 -9.41 7.28
CA PRO A 44 -0.47 -9.86 6.01
C PRO A 44 -1.49 -10.07 4.87
N PHE A 45 -1.10 -9.69 3.65
CA PHE A 45 -1.91 -9.86 2.42
C PHE A 45 -1.05 -10.35 1.25
N THR A 46 -1.69 -10.83 0.18
CA THR A 46 -1.06 -10.95 -1.15
C THR A 46 -1.49 -9.79 -2.04
N LEU A 47 -0.71 -9.51 -3.09
CA LEU A 47 -1.06 -8.52 -4.09
C LEU A 47 -1.69 -9.20 -5.31
N ALA A 48 -2.73 -8.58 -5.85
CA ALA A 48 -3.33 -9.00 -7.11
C ALA A 48 -3.65 -7.78 -7.98
N ALA A 49 -3.56 -7.93 -9.30
CA ALA A 49 -3.98 -6.92 -10.24
C ALA A 49 -5.39 -7.21 -10.75
N VAL A 50 -6.27 -6.21 -10.71
CA VAL A 50 -7.61 -6.28 -11.25
C VAL A 50 -7.70 -5.37 -12.47
N ASN A 51 -8.04 -5.92 -13.63
CA ASN A 51 -8.22 -5.11 -14.83
C ASN A 51 -9.37 -4.10 -14.64
N LYS A 52 -9.11 -2.81 -14.88
CA LYS A 52 -10.12 -1.76 -14.66
C LYS A 52 -11.35 -1.90 -15.54
N THR A 53 -11.25 -2.58 -16.68
CA THR A 53 -12.40 -2.84 -17.55
C THR A 53 -13.41 -3.81 -16.93
N LEU A 54 -13.00 -4.59 -15.92
CA LEU A 54 -13.85 -5.59 -15.25
C LEU A 54 -14.46 -5.09 -13.94
N GLY A 55 -14.01 -3.93 -13.44
CA GLY A 55 -14.39 -3.39 -12.14
C GLY A 55 -13.66 -4.05 -10.96
N ILE A 56 -13.53 -3.31 -9.87
CA ILE A 56 -12.75 -3.70 -8.67
C ILE A 56 -13.33 -4.90 -7.90
N GLN A 57 -14.64 -5.16 -8.06
CA GLN A 57 -15.35 -6.27 -7.42
C GLN A 57 -15.27 -7.57 -8.24
N SER A 58 -14.51 -7.57 -9.35
CA SER A 58 -14.37 -8.74 -10.19
C SER A 58 -13.57 -9.82 -9.46
N ASN A 59 -14.00 -11.08 -9.60
CA ASN A 59 -13.24 -12.24 -9.16
C ASN A 59 -12.05 -12.56 -10.08
N ASN A 60 -11.89 -11.81 -11.18
CA ASN A 60 -10.81 -11.99 -12.15
C ASN A 60 -9.59 -11.13 -11.78
N SER A 61 -8.97 -11.44 -10.65
CA SER A 61 -7.70 -10.84 -10.26
C SER A 61 -6.53 -11.74 -10.66
N GLU A 62 -5.44 -11.13 -11.15
CA GLU A 62 -4.21 -11.82 -11.49
C GLU A 62 -3.23 -11.67 -10.31
N PRO A 63 -2.80 -12.76 -9.65
CA PRO A 63 -1.85 -12.67 -8.55
C PRO A 63 -0.52 -12.04 -8.99
N LEU A 64 0.06 -11.23 -8.11
CA LEU A 64 1.33 -10.55 -8.33
C LEU A 64 2.43 -11.14 -7.44
N GLN A 65 3.62 -11.24 -8.00
CA GLN A 65 4.80 -11.82 -7.37
C GLN A 65 6.03 -10.94 -7.62
N LEU A 66 7.02 -11.04 -6.74
CA LEU A 66 8.32 -10.40 -6.95
C LEU A 66 9.14 -11.23 -7.95
N SER A 67 9.49 -10.61 -9.08
CA SER A 67 10.31 -11.19 -10.15
C SER A 67 11.68 -10.52 -10.22
N PRO A 68 12.65 -11.09 -10.98
CA PRO A 68 13.88 -10.38 -11.30
C PRO A 68 13.58 -8.99 -11.86
N SER A 69 14.36 -7.99 -11.45
CA SER A 69 14.11 -6.64 -11.91
C SER A 69 14.31 -6.50 -13.41
N VAL A 70 13.37 -5.84 -14.07
CA VAL A 70 13.52 -5.38 -15.46
C VAL A 70 14.35 -4.10 -15.55
N THR A 71 14.57 -3.43 -14.42
CA THR A 71 15.57 -2.37 -14.32
C THR A 71 16.94 -3.03 -14.15
N ASN A 72 17.95 -2.54 -14.86
CA ASN A 72 19.27 -3.16 -14.91
C ASN A 72 19.92 -3.19 -13.51
N SER A 73 19.74 -4.29 -12.79
CA SER A 73 20.25 -4.47 -11.44
C SER A 73 21.46 -5.40 -11.53
N THR A 74 22.64 -4.84 -11.33
CA THR A 74 23.93 -5.54 -11.43
C THR A 74 24.15 -6.56 -10.32
N LEU A 75 23.28 -6.57 -9.28
CA LEU A 75 23.50 -7.32 -8.05
C LEU A 75 22.36 -8.28 -7.67
N GLY A 76 21.32 -8.40 -8.49
CA GLY A 76 20.19 -9.30 -8.19
C GLY A 76 19.46 -8.97 -6.88
N GLN A 77 19.63 -7.75 -6.35
CA GLN A 77 18.99 -7.26 -5.13
C GLN A 77 17.63 -6.63 -5.42
N TRP A 78 17.39 -6.23 -6.67
CA TRP A 78 16.15 -5.59 -7.05
C TRP A 78 15.16 -6.59 -7.62
N ARG A 79 13.89 -6.38 -7.33
CA ARG A 79 12.76 -7.11 -7.89
C ARG A 79 11.81 -6.15 -8.58
N SER A 80 11.11 -6.64 -9.58
CA SER A 80 9.91 -5.99 -10.12
C SER A 80 8.67 -6.72 -9.63
N LEU A 81 7.53 -6.02 -9.56
CA LEU A 81 6.25 -6.67 -9.30
C LEU A 81 5.65 -7.17 -10.62
N ALA A 82 5.55 -8.49 -10.79
CA ALA A 82 5.11 -9.13 -12.03
C ALA A 82 3.89 -10.05 -11.82
N THR A 83 3.19 -10.36 -12.91
CA THR A 83 2.08 -11.32 -12.88
C THR A 83 2.59 -12.74 -12.69
N ASN A 84 1.83 -13.53 -11.92
CA ASN A 84 2.09 -14.96 -11.74
C ASN A 84 2.07 -15.72 -13.08
N LYS A 85 1.26 -15.27 -14.06
CA LYS A 85 1.24 -15.82 -15.42
C LYS A 85 2.59 -15.80 -16.12
N THR A 86 3.37 -14.73 -15.97
CA THR A 86 4.68 -14.59 -16.63
C THR A 86 5.84 -15.00 -15.72
N TYR A 87 5.65 -14.93 -14.41
CA TYR A 87 6.65 -15.33 -13.42
C TYR A 87 6.01 -16.07 -12.23
N PRO A 88 5.86 -17.41 -12.30
CA PRO A 88 5.13 -18.19 -11.30
C PRO A 88 5.95 -18.59 -10.07
N LEU A 89 7.09 -17.92 -9.81
CA LEU A 89 7.97 -18.24 -8.69
C LEU A 89 7.68 -17.31 -7.52
N VAL A 90 7.40 -17.90 -6.35
CA VAL A 90 7.04 -17.16 -5.13
C VAL A 90 8.24 -17.12 -4.18
N GLU A 91 8.97 -16.01 -4.20
CA GLU A 91 10.06 -15.76 -3.25
C GLU A 91 9.53 -15.15 -1.93
N PHE A 92 8.51 -14.30 -2.04
CA PHE A 92 7.87 -13.61 -0.90
C PHE A 92 6.37 -13.93 -0.89
N PRO A 93 5.91 -14.83 0.01
CA PRO A 93 4.53 -15.33 -0.02
C PRO A 93 3.49 -14.32 0.47
N ALA A 94 3.91 -13.25 1.14
CA ALA A 94 3.02 -12.23 1.67
C ALA A 94 3.69 -10.85 1.65
N PHE A 95 2.85 -9.83 1.76
CA PHE A 95 3.20 -8.43 1.89
C PHE A 95 2.50 -7.83 3.12
N ALA A 96 3.01 -6.71 3.58
CA ALA A 96 2.40 -5.89 4.61
C ALA A 96 2.65 -4.41 4.36
N LEU A 97 1.75 -3.57 4.86
CA LEU A 97 1.96 -2.14 5.05
C LEU A 97 2.39 -1.91 6.50
N ASN A 98 3.45 -1.14 6.69
CA ASN A 98 3.97 -0.75 7.99
C ASN A 98 4.32 0.74 7.96
N ASP A 99 3.50 1.56 8.64
CA ASP A 99 3.64 3.02 8.71
C ASP A 99 3.78 3.68 7.32
N GLY A 100 3.00 3.21 6.36
CA GLY A 100 2.96 3.70 4.98
C GLY A 100 4.00 3.04 4.07
N GLY A 101 4.82 2.15 4.61
CA GLY A 101 5.81 1.40 3.85
C GLY A 101 5.29 0.05 3.38
N LEU A 102 5.48 -0.29 2.10
CA LEU A 102 5.14 -1.61 1.58
C LEU A 102 6.35 -2.55 1.67
N ILE A 103 6.18 -3.68 2.35
CA ILE A 103 7.23 -4.69 2.54
C ILE A 103 6.77 -6.06 2.08
N GLY A 104 7.69 -6.83 1.50
CA GLY A 104 7.56 -8.27 1.27
C GLY A 104 8.05 -9.03 2.49
N VAL A 105 7.20 -9.90 3.02
CA VAL A 105 7.47 -10.71 4.21
C VAL A 105 7.94 -12.09 3.77
N ASN A 106 9.22 -12.40 4.02
CA ASN A 106 9.73 -13.77 3.93
C ASN A 106 9.64 -14.46 5.29
N ASN A 107 9.68 -15.79 5.30
CA ASN A 107 9.68 -16.60 6.49
C ASN A 107 10.83 -16.16 7.42
N ALA A 108 10.53 -15.94 8.71
CA ALA A 108 11.44 -15.34 9.69
C ALA A 108 12.78 -16.07 9.88
N SER A 109 12.96 -17.26 9.29
CA SER A 109 14.15 -18.09 9.40
C SER A 109 15.36 -17.57 8.61
N THR A 110 15.17 -16.73 7.59
CA THR A 110 16.29 -16.25 6.75
C THR A 110 16.74 -14.83 7.09
N GLY A 111 15.92 -14.05 7.81
CA GLY A 111 16.19 -12.63 8.07
C GLY A 111 16.19 -11.76 6.80
N ILE A 112 15.64 -12.27 5.69
CA ILE A 112 15.56 -11.57 4.40
C ILE A 112 14.19 -10.89 4.29
N GLY A 113 14.19 -9.62 3.95
CA GLY A 113 12.97 -8.86 3.64
C GLY A 113 13.08 -8.20 2.28
N ALA A 114 11.93 -7.83 1.72
CA ALA A 114 11.87 -6.93 0.57
C ALA A 114 11.17 -5.64 1.00
N GLN A 115 11.64 -4.49 0.52
CA GLN A 115 10.97 -3.21 0.72
C GLN A 115 10.69 -2.56 -0.63
N ALA A 116 9.54 -1.92 -0.75
CA ALA A 116 9.25 -1.10 -1.90
C ALA A 116 9.96 0.26 -1.80
N ASP A 117 10.52 0.69 -2.92
CA ASP A 117 10.97 2.07 -3.11
C ASP A 117 9.79 2.99 -3.42
N ASP A 118 9.96 4.30 -3.21
CA ASP A 118 9.04 5.31 -3.74
C ASP A 118 9.00 5.21 -5.28
N PRO A 119 7.89 4.75 -5.88
CA PRO A 119 7.84 4.53 -7.32
C PRO A 119 7.86 5.86 -8.06
N LYS A 120 8.90 6.04 -8.87
CA LYS A 120 9.00 7.16 -9.79
C LYS A 120 8.11 6.92 -11.00
N GLU A 121 7.47 7.98 -11.48
CA GLU A 121 6.67 7.90 -12.72
C GLU A 121 7.48 7.25 -13.83
N THR A 122 6.84 6.44 -14.68
CA THR A 122 7.47 5.78 -15.82
C THR A 122 8.40 4.62 -15.45
N TYR A 123 8.74 4.42 -14.18
CA TYR A 123 9.57 3.29 -13.78
C TYR A 123 8.71 2.09 -13.34
N PRO A 124 9.18 0.86 -13.59
CA PRO A 124 8.61 -0.34 -12.98
C PRO A 124 8.49 -0.19 -11.47
N PHE A 125 7.44 -0.78 -10.92
CA PHE A 125 7.31 -0.89 -9.47
C PHE A 125 8.35 -1.88 -8.96
N THR A 126 9.30 -1.38 -8.15
CA THR A 126 10.47 -2.14 -7.71
C THR A 126 10.55 -2.32 -6.21
N PHE A 127 11.22 -3.41 -5.82
CA PHE A 127 11.51 -3.75 -4.44
C PHE A 127 13.01 -4.03 -4.29
N GLU A 128 13.60 -3.61 -3.17
CA GLU A 128 14.95 -3.97 -2.77
C GLU A 128 14.89 -5.13 -1.77
N VAL A 129 15.66 -6.18 -2.03
CA VAL A 129 15.83 -7.33 -1.15
C VAL A 129 17.04 -7.11 -0.25
N LEU A 130 16.81 -7.12 1.06
CA LEU A 130 17.80 -6.77 2.08
C LEU A 130 17.89 -7.84 3.17
N HIS A 131 19.08 -7.99 3.74
CA HIS A 131 19.38 -8.81 4.93
C HIS A 131 19.48 -7.98 6.22
N THR A 132 18.92 -6.75 6.19
CA THR A 132 19.05 -5.77 7.28
C THR A 132 17.68 -5.18 7.61
N THR A 133 17.63 -4.24 8.55
CA THR A 133 16.41 -3.50 8.87
C THR A 133 15.83 -2.83 7.63
N LEU A 134 14.55 -3.08 7.37
CA LEU A 134 13.81 -2.44 6.29
C LEU A 134 13.44 -1.01 6.70
N ASN A 135 13.60 -0.07 5.76
CA ASN A 135 13.18 1.31 5.85
C ASN A 135 12.44 1.70 4.55
N PRO A 136 11.24 1.12 4.32
CA PRO A 136 10.44 1.37 3.12
C PRO A 136 10.01 2.84 3.01
N ALA A 137 9.74 3.32 1.79
CA ALA A 137 9.20 4.66 1.58
C ALA A 137 7.77 4.78 2.16
N PRO A 138 7.44 5.79 2.99
CA PRO A 138 6.15 5.91 3.67
C PRO A 138 5.07 6.55 2.77
N VAL A 139 4.84 5.97 1.60
CA VAL A 139 4.00 6.54 0.53
C VAL A 139 2.85 5.62 0.10
N PHE A 140 2.80 4.41 0.67
CA PHE A 140 1.85 3.35 0.34
C PHE A 140 0.72 3.31 1.36
N CYS A 141 -0.51 3.34 0.85
CA CYS A 141 -1.70 3.32 1.68
C CYS A 141 -2.65 2.22 1.23
N GLY A 142 -3.25 1.51 2.17
CA GLY A 142 -4.37 0.62 1.89
C GLY A 142 -5.66 1.41 1.98
N ILE A 143 -6.44 1.48 0.91
CA ILE A 143 -7.78 2.07 0.92
C ILE A 143 -8.78 0.94 1.09
N VAL A 144 -9.44 0.87 2.25
CA VAL A 144 -10.44 -0.16 2.53
C VAL A 144 -11.77 0.25 1.91
N GLY A 145 -12.30 -0.61 1.02
CA GLY A 145 -13.56 -0.33 0.35
C GLY A 145 -14.73 -0.25 1.32
N THR A 146 -15.34 0.93 1.43
CA THR A 146 -16.58 1.14 2.20
C THR A 146 -17.79 0.84 1.32
N SER A 147 -18.04 -0.43 0.98
CA SER A 147 -19.38 -0.77 0.51
C SER A 147 -20.39 -0.48 1.64
N ALA A 148 -21.67 -0.30 1.33
CA ALA A 148 -22.71 -0.13 2.38
C ALA A 148 -22.73 -1.31 3.37
N GLU A 149 -22.16 -2.45 2.97
CA GLU A 149 -22.00 -3.67 3.77
C GLU A 149 -20.65 -3.75 4.49
N GLY A 150 -19.75 -2.77 4.32
CA GLY A 150 -18.44 -2.70 4.98
C GLY A 150 -17.38 -3.69 4.49
N ASN A 151 -17.59 -4.33 3.33
CA ASN A 151 -16.79 -5.49 2.88
C ASN A 151 -16.16 -5.29 1.48
N GLY A 152 -15.87 -4.05 1.07
CA GLY A 152 -15.22 -3.82 -0.21
C GLY A 152 -13.76 -4.28 -0.20
N PRO A 153 -13.22 -4.71 -1.35
CA PRO A 153 -11.82 -5.10 -1.45
C PRO A 153 -10.93 -3.91 -1.11
N ALA A 154 -9.86 -4.16 -0.35
CA ALA A 154 -8.84 -3.16 -0.09
C ALA A 154 -7.95 -3.00 -1.33
N ILE A 155 -7.56 -1.77 -1.65
CA ILE A 155 -6.64 -1.47 -2.76
C ILE A 155 -5.45 -0.66 -2.29
N LEU A 156 -4.34 -0.81 -3.01
CA LEU A 156 -3.14 -0.02 -2.80
C LEU A 156 -3.28 1.35 -3.46
N ALA A 157 -2.94 2.39 -2.72
CA ALA A 157 -2.71 3.74 -3.20
C ALA A 157 -1.25 4.13 -2.98
N ILE A 158 -0.71 4.94 -3.87
CA ILE A 158 0.65 5.48 -3.77
C ILE A 158 0.56 6.99 -3.88
N HIS A 159 1.03 7.73 -2.88
CA HIS A 159 0.79 9.18 -2.78
C HIS A 159 -0.70 9.55 -2.91
N GLY A 160 -1.59 8.71 -2.37
CA GLY A 160 -3.04 8.85 -2.51
C GLY A 160 -3.62 8.46 -3.87
N ASP A 161 -2.80 8.03 -4.83
CA ASP A 161 -3.20 7.66 -6.18
C ASP A 161 -3.51 6.15 -6.29
N THR A 162 -4.77 5.81 -6.54
CA THR A 162 -5.24 4.45 -6.88
C THR A 162 -5.35 4.23 -8.38
N GLU A 163 -5.22 5.29 -9.18
CA GLU A 163 -5.72 5.30 -10.54
C GLU A 163 -4.68 5.00 -11.60
N ASN A 164 -3.41 5.26 -11.31
CA ASN A 164 -2.37 5.27 -12.32
C ASN A 164 -1.47 4.02 -12.33
N PHE A 165 -2.03 2.86 -12.00
CA PHE A 165 -1.34 1.57 -12.18
C PHE A 165 -1.68 0.94 -13.53
N ALA A 166 -0.67 0.35 -14.15
CA ALA A 166 -0.85 -0.48 -15.33
C ALA A 166 0.03 -1.72 -15.26
N ILE A 167 -0.42 -2.80 -15.90
CA ILE A 167 0.45 -3.91 -16.27
C ILE A 167 0.98 -3.65 -17.67
N CYS A 168 2.29 -3.73 -17.85
CA CYS A 168 2.98 -3.56 -19.12
C CYS A 168 3.88 -4.77 -19.40
N HIS A 169 3.97 -5.16 -20.66
CA HIS A 169 4.90 -6.20 -21.10
C HIS A 169 6.34 -5.68 -21.12
N SER A 170 7.26 -6.46 -20.57
CA SER A 170 8.69 -6.20 -20.49
C SER A 170 9.49 -7.50 -20.70
N GLU A 171 10.81 -7.36 -20.75
CA GLU A 171 11.73 -8.46 -20.94
C GLU A 171 12.89 -8.35 -19.94
N TYR A 172 13.05 -9.39 -19.11
CA TYR A 172 14.25 -9.54 -18.29
C TYR A 172 15.31 -10.33 -19.05
N ASN A 173 16.47 -9.70 -19.26
CA ASN A 173 17.57 -10.29 -20.01
C ASN A 173 18.69 -10.74 -19.06
N THR A 174 18.98 -12.04 -19.04
CA THR A 174 20.08 -12.62 -18.24
C THR A 174 20.87 -13.63 -19.07
N ASN A 175 22.20 -13.49 -19.09
CA ASN A 175 23.10 -14.41 -19.80
C ASN A 175 22.69 -14.69 -21.26
N GLY A 176 22.20 -13.66 -21.98
CA GLY A 176 21.73 -13.79 -23.36
C GLY A 176 20.36 -14.46 -23.54
N THR A 177 19.67 -14.78 -22.45
CA THR A 177 18.29 -15.27 -22.45
C THR A 177 17.33 -14.15 -22.08
N SER A 178 16.34 -13.90 -22.93
CA SER A 178 15.23 -12.98 -22.64
C SER A 178 14.05 -13.76 -22.04
N THR A 179 13.57 -13.32 -20.88
CA THR A 179 12.38 -13.85 -20.21
C THR A 179 11.28 -12.79 -20.24
N PRO A 180 10.12 -13.07 -20.85
CA PRO A 180 9.01 -12.12 -20.86
C PRO A 180 8.45 -11.94 -19.44
N LEU A 181 8.16 -10.70 -19.07
CA LEU A 181 7.56 -10.33 -17.79
C LEU A 181 6.46 -9.31 -18.01
N ASP A 182 5.27 -9.59 -17.49
CA ASP A 182 4.19 -8.61 -17.40
C ASP A 182 4.29 -7.95 -16.03
N ILE A 183 4.76 -6.70 -15.99
CA ILE A 183 5.14 -5.98 -14.78
C ILE A 183 4.17 -4.85 -14.46
N VAL A 184 4.03 -4.52 -13.18
CA VAL A 184 3.32 -3.35 -12.71
C VAL A 184 4.18 -2.10 -12.91
N VAL A 185 3.60 -1.07 -13.51
CA VAL A 185 4.21 0.24 -13.74
C VAL A 185 3.30 1.31 -13.16
N TYR A 186 3.88 2.24 -12.41
CA TYR A 186 3.19 3.42 -11.90
C TYR A 186 3.35 4.59 -12.88
N ARG A 187 2.22 5.17 -13.28
CA ARG A 187 2.11 6.27 -14.28
C ARG A 187 2.94 5.96 -15.54
N PRO A 188 2.60 4.90 -16.30
CA PRO A 188 3.36 4.54 -17.49
C PRO A 188 3.34 5.68 -18.52
N ARG A 189 4.49 5.93 -19.15
CA ARG A 189 4.64 6.86 -20.28
C ARG A 189 5.30 6.17 -21.47
N ALA A 190 5.18 6.78 -22.65
CA ALA A 190 5.79 6.30 -23.89
C ALA A 190 7.33 6.45 -23.90
N ILE A 191 7.85 7.50 -23.27
CA ILE A 191 9.29 7.69 -23.04
C ILE A 191 9.62 6.94 -21.77
N ASN A 192 10.20 5.74 -21.85
CA ASN A 192 10.39 4.86 -20.69
C ASN A 192 11.74 4.12 -20.66
N HIS A 193 12.75 4.64 -21.35
CA HIS A 193 14.09 4.05 -21.42
C HIS A 193 14.11 2.58 -21.87
N ASN A 194 13.12 2.15 -22.67
CA ASN A 194 12.94 0.77 -23.13
C ASN A 194 12.73 -0.24 -21.99
N LEU A 195 12.24 0.20 -20.82
CA LEU A 195 11.98 -0.68 -19.67
C LEU A 195 10.73 -1.55 -19.85
N TYR A 196 9.82 -1.19 -20.76
CA TYR A 196 8.62 -1.96 -21.11
C TYR A 196 8.06 -1.51 -22.46
N ASN A 197 7.12 -2.25 -23.02
CA ASN A 197 6.38 -1.85 -24.22
C ASN A 197 5.13 -1.06 -23.82
N PHE A 198 5.15 0.27 -23.98
CA PHE A 198 4.03 1.13 -23.60
C PHE A 198 2.69 0.77 -24.29
N ARG A 199 2.72 0.24 -25.53
CA ARG A 199 1.50 -0.14 -26.26
C ARG A 199 0.82 -1.38 -25.71
N SER A 200 1.53 -2.18 -24.93
CA SER A 200 0.99 -3.36 -24.26
C SER A 200 0.32 -3.04 -22.93
N CYS A 201 0.48 -1.81 -22.43
CA CYS A 201 0.03 -1.45 -21.10
C CYS A 201 -1.51 -1.42 -21.02
N TYR A 202 -2.06 -2.00 -19.96
CA TYR A 202 -3.48 -1.84 -19.62
C TYR A 202 -3.63 -1.49 -18.14
N SER A 203 -4.60 -0.61 -17.85
CA SER A 203 -4.81 -0.09 -16.50
C SER A 203 -5.36 -1.15 -15.57
N VAL A 204 -4.85 -1.17 -14.33
CA VAL A 204 -5.27 -2.10 -13.28
C VAL A 204 -5.49 -1.38 -11.96
N TYR A 205 -6.30 -1.96 -11.08
CA TYR A 205 -6.21 -1.69 -9.64
C TYR A 205 -5.25 -2.70 -9.01
N LEU A 206 -4.54 -2.30 -7.97
CA LEU A 206 -3.75 -3.21 -7.14
C LEU A 206 -4.57 -3.55 -5.90
N GLN A 207 -5.06 -4.77 -5.82
CA GLN A 207 -5.88 -5.27 -4.73
C GLN A 207 -5.00 -5.91 -3.64
N LEU A 208 -5.33 -5.60 -2.38
CA LEU A 208 -4.76 -6.23 -1.20
C LEU A 208 -5.68 -7.39 -0.80
N VAL A 209 -5.22 -8.63 -0.98
CA VAL A 209 -6.00 -9.84 -0.71
C VAL A 209 -5.58 -10.41 0.64
N PRO A 210 -6.42 -10.36 1.69
CA PRO A 210 -6.05 -10.86 3.00
C PRO A 210 -5.65 -12.33 2.96
N THR A 211 -4.57 -12.67 3.66
CA THR A 211 -4.20 -14.07 3.87
C THR A 211 -4.92 -14.62 5.11
N ALA A 212 -5.27 -15.91 5.10
CA ALA A 212 -5.98 -16.56 6.21
C ALA A 212 -5.23 -16.52 7.57
N ALA A 213 -3.98 -16.05 7.59
CA ALA A 213 -3.18 -15.86 8.79
C ALA A 213 -3.36 -14.48 9.47
N GLY A 214 -4.18 -13.57 8.92
CA GLY A 214 -4.21 -12.16 9.34
C GLY A 214 -5.58 -11.48 9.36
N SER A 215 -6.68 -12.20 9.55
CA SER A 215 -8.04 -11.63 9.49
C SER A 215 -8.47 -10.87 10.76
N THR A 216 -7.62 -10.00 11.29
CA THR A 216 -8.07 -8.95 12.21
C THR A 216 -7.46 -7.62 11.78
N PRO A 217 -8.25 -6.68 11.23
CA PRO A 217 -7.88 -5.28 11.23
C PRO A 217 -7.61 -4.90 12.69
N VAL A 218 -6.38 -4.48 12.99
CA VAL A 218 -6.13 -3.76 14.25
C VAL A 218 -6.68 -2.36 14.02
N GLY A 219 -7.98 -2.21 14.26
CA GLY A 219 -8.61 -0.90 14.37
C GLY A 219 -8.07 -0.18 15.62
N PRO A 220 -8.19 1.17 15.66
CA PRO A 220 -7.77 1.97 16.81
C PRO A 220 -8.48 1.60 18.12
#